data_AF-L0NNS1-F1
#
_entry.id   AF-L0NNS1-F1
#
_cell.length_a   1.000
_cell.length_b   1.000
_cell.length_c   1.000
_cell.angle_alpha   90.00
_cell.angle_beta   90.00
_cell.angle_gamma   90.00
#
_symmetry.space_group_name_H-M   'P 1'
#
loop_
_entity.id
_entity.type
_entity.pdbx_description
1 polymer ?
#
loop_
_entity_poly.entity_id
_entity_poly.type
_entity_poly.pdbx_seq_one_letter_code
_entity_poly.pdbx_strand_id
1 'polypeptide(L)' 'MTHSAVPEDQISPLEELILKAFRRALSDEQSDVAEHLLRALETLQPNLAPGSSVANAYRAIADRTINGGVVSRRLR' A
#
# COMPACT_ATOMS: atom_id res chain seq x y z
N MET A 1 -6.70 -26.48 -23.91
CA MET A 1 -6.92 -25.04 -24.13
C MET A 1 -7.94 -24.63 -23.07
N THR A 2 -7.65 -23.93 -21.98
CA THR A 2 -6.82 -22.74 -21.78
C THR A 2 -6.20 -22.76 -20.37
N HIS A 3 -4.87 -22.80 -20.30
CA HIS A 3 -4.13 -22.53 -19.08
C HIS A 3 -4.09 -21.00 -18.93
N SER A 4 -5.13 -20.41 -18.35
CA SER A 4 -5.12 -18.99 -17.99
C SER A 4 -4.27 -18.82 -16.73
N ALA A 5 -2.96 -18.95 -16.89
CA ALA A 5 -2.03 -18.38 -15.94
C ALA A 5 -2.21 -16.86 -16.04
N VAL A 6 -3.01 -16.30 -15.13
CA VAL A 6 -2.94 -14.88 -14.83
C VAL A 6 -1.47 -14.63 -14.53
N PRO A 7 -0.76 -13.78 -15.30
CA PRO A 7 0.63 -13.52 -15.02
C PRO A 7 0.68 -13.02 -13.59
N GLU A 8 1.44 -13.70 -12.74
CA GLU A 8 1.84 -13.15 -11.45
C GLU A 8 2.43 -11.78 -11.78
N ASP A 9 1.68 -10.73 -11.43
CA ASP A 9 2.05 -9.35 -11.68
C ASP A 9 3.26 -9.11 -10.77
N GLN A 10 4.44 -9.45 -11.27
CA GLN A 10 5.68 -9.45 -10.53
C GLN A 10 5.99 -8.01 -10.18
N ILE A 11 5.63 -7.63 -8.94
CA ILE A 11 5.96 -6.33 -8.38
C ILE A 11 7.45 -6.09 -8.60
N SER A 12 7.78 -5.00 -9.27
CA SER A 12 9.17 -4.69 -9.56
C SER A 12 9.92 -4.41 -8.24
N PRO A 13 11.24 -4.64 -8.17
CA PRO A 13 12.04 -4.33 -6.98
C PRO A 13 11.92 -2.86 -6.55
N LEU A 14 11.70 -1.95 -7.51
CA LEU A 14 11.46 -0.54 -7.23
C LEU A 14 10.13 -0.32 -6.49
N GLU A 15 9.06 -0.94 -6.96
CA GLU A 15 7.75 -0.85 -6.31
C GLU A 15 7.75 -1.45 -4.91
N GLU A 16 8.47 -2.55 -4.69
CA GLU A 16 8.66 -3.10 -3.34
C GLU A 16 9.35 -2.11 -2.40
N LEU A 17 10.40 -1.43 -2.88
CA LEU A 17 11.10 -0.40 -2.12
C LEU A 17 10.18 0.79 -1.80
N ILE A 18 9.41 1.25 -2.78
CA ILE A 18 8.44 2.34 -2.61
C ILE A 18 7.36 1.92 -1.60
N LEU A 19 6.82 0.70 -1.71
CA LEU A 19 5.82 0.17 -0.79
C LEU A 19 6.36 0.05 0.65
N LYS A 20 7.61 -0.36 0.80
CA LYS A 20 8.28 -0.41 2.11
C LYS A 20 8.45 1.00 2.70
N ALA A 21 8.90 1.96 1.89
CA ALA A 21 9.02 3.36 2.30
C ALA A 21 7.65 3.96 2.67
N PHE A 22 6.62 3.63 1.91
CA PHE A 22 5.24 4.07 2.14
C PHE A 22 4.71 3.57 3.49
N ARG A 23 4.86 2.28 3.78
CA ARG A 23 4.46 1.71 5.08
C ARG A 23 5.18 2.40 6.24
N ARG A 24 6.47 2.68 6.08
CA ARG A 24 7.23 3.42 7.09
C ARG A 24 6.73 4.85 7.26
N ALA A 25 6.47 5.58 6.18
CA ALA A 25 5.91 6.93 6.25
C ALA A 25 4.55 6.96 6.94
N LEU A 26 3.70 5.95 6.72
CA LEU A 26 2.44 5.79 7.46
C LEU A 26 2.66 5.56 8.96
N SER A 27 3.63 4.72 9.33
CA SER A 27 3.98 4.46 10.74
C SER A 27 4.59 5.68 11.43
N ASP A 28 5.40 6.46 10.71
CA ASP A 28 6.05 7.67 11.20
C ASP A 28 5.11 8.91 11.13
N GLU A 29 3.82 8.71 10.79
CA GLU A 29 2.79 9.74 10.66
C GLU A 29 3.11 10.86 9.64
N GLN A 30 4.03 10.60 8.72
CA GLN A 30 4.46 11.52 7.66
C GLN A 30 3.49 11.46 6.47
N SER A 31 2.31 12.07 6.63
CA SER A 31 1.22 12.02 5.65
C SER A 31 1.61 12.54 4.26
N ASP A 32 2.37 13.64 4.18
CA ASP A 32 2.79 14.22 2.88
C ASP A 32 3.71 13.26 2.10
N VAL A 33 4.64 12.62 2.81
CA VAL A 33 5.56 11.63 2.22
C VAL A 33 4.80 10.39 1.78
N ALA A 34 3.86 9.91 2.60
CA ALA A 34 3.01 8.78 2.26
C ALA A 34 2.16 9.06 1.00
N GLU A 35 1.59 10.26 0.88
CA GLU A 35 0.83 10.67 -0.31
C GLU A 35 1.70 10.67 -1.58
N HIS A 36 2.90 11.25 -1.51
CA HIS A 36 3.79 11.26 -2.67
C HIS A 36 4.21 9.86 -3.11
N LEU A 37 4.49 8.96 -2.16
CA LEU A 37 4.84 7.58 -2.46
C LEU A 37 3.65 6.80 -3.04
N LEU A 38 2.42 7.07 -2.56
CA LEU A 38 1.21 6.48 -3.14
C LEU A 38 1.02 6.91 -4.60
N ARG A 39 1.11 8.20 -4.89
CA ARG A 39 1.00 8.72 -6.27
C ARG A 39 2.08 8.14 -7.19
N ALA A 40 3.29 7.89 -6.65
CA ALA A 40 4.36 7.23 -7.40
C ALA A 40 3.97 5.79 -7.77
N LEU A 41 3.42 5.02 -6.84
CA LEU A 41 2.92 3.66 -7.13
C LEU A 41 1.77 3.69 -8.16
N GLU A 42 0.81 4.62 -8.03
CA GLU A 42 -0.30 4.77 -8.99
C GLU A 42 0.17 5.12 -10.40
N THR A 43 1.28 5.86 -10.50
CA THR A 43 1.89 6.23 -11.79
C THR A 43 2.63 5.05 -12.42
N LEU A 44 3.31 4.23 -11.61
CA LEU A 44 4.05 3.05 -12.08
C LEU A 44 3.13 1.92 -12.51
N GLN A 45 2.04 1.71 -11.76
CA GLN A 45 1.07 0.65 -12.03
C GLN A 45 -0.36 1.21 -11.97
N PRO A 46 -0.89 1.73 -13.09
CA PRO A 46 -2.25 2.28 -13.12
C PRO A 46 -3.34 1.20 -12.97
N ASN A 47 -2.98 -0.09 -13.06
CA ASN A 47 -3.90 -1.20 -12.91
C ASN A 47 -3.99 -1.65 -11.44
N LEU A 48 -5.18 -1.51 -10.84
CA LEU A 48 -5.51 -1.89 -9.46
C LEU A 48 -5.76 -3.40 -9.31
N ALA A 49 -4.96 -4.23 -9.99
CA ALA A 49 -5.12 -5.67 -9.89
C ALA A 49 -4.86 -6.16 -8.45
N PRO A 50 -5.59 -7.17 -7.95
CA PRO A 50 -5.28 -7.81 -6.68
C PRO A 50 -3.82 -8.29 -6.66
N GLY A 51 -3.08 -7.94 -5.61
CA GLY A 51 -1.66 -8.27 -5.49
C GLY A 51 -0.70 -7.18 -5.99
N SER A 52 -1.18 -6.20 -6.75
CA SER A 52 -0.38 -5.04 -7.19
C SER A 52 0.18 -4.22 -6.02
N SER A 53 1.26 -3.49 -6.30
CA SER A 53 1.89 -2.56 -5.37
C SER A 53 0.90 -1.51 -4.84
N VAL A 54 0.06 -0.97 -5.73
CA VAL A 54 -1.00 0.00 -5.40
C VAL A 54 -2.10 -0.61 -4.53
N ALA A 55 -2.61 -1.81 -4.86
CA ALA A 55 -3.61 -2.49 -4.03
C ALA A 55 -3.06 -2.78 -2.61
N ASN A 56 -1.78 -3.14 -2.52
CA ASN A 56 -1.11 -3.35 -1.23
C ASN A 56 -0.94 -2.03 -0.43
N ALA A 57 -0.74 -0.90 -1.10
CA ALA A 57 -0.68 0.42 -0.46
C ALA A 57 -2.06 0.84 0.10
N TYR A 58 -3.13 0.71 -0.68
CA TYR A 58 -4.49 0.99 -0.22
C TYR A 58 -4.91 0.10 0.95
N ARG A 59 -4.52 -1.18 0.95
CA ARG A 59 -4.75 -2.07 2.10
C ARG A 59 -4.05 -1.57 3.36
N ALA A 60 -2.82 -1.10 3.26
CA ALA A 60 -2.09 -0.55 4.42
C ALA A 60 -2.76 0.71 5.00
N ILE A 61 -3.38 1.54 4.16
CA ILE A 61 -4.18 2.69 4.62
C ILE A 61 -5.42 2.19 5.38
N ALA A 62 -6.18 1.27 4.78
CA ALA A 62 -7.38 0.70 5.39
C ALA A 62 -7.07 0.02 6.75
N ASP A 63 -6.00 -0.76 6.81
CA ASP A 63 -5.53 -1.41 8.04
C ASP A 63 -5.16 -0.39 9.12
N ARG A 64 -4.55 0.75 8.75
CA ARG A 64 -4.28 1.85 9.68
C ARG A 64 -5.56 2.51 10.15
N THR A 65 -6.56 2.71 9.29
CA THR A 65 -7.85 3.29 9.69
C THR A 65 -8.61 2.36 10.65
N ILE A 66 -8.55 1.05 10.43
CA ILE A 66 -9.22 0.05 11.26
C ILE A 66 -8.51 -0.12 12.62
N ASN A 67 -7.17 -0.17 12.63
CA ASN A 67 -6.39 -0.38 13.86
C ASN A 67 -6.06 0.92 14.62
N GLY A 68 -6.01 2.06 13.94
CA GLY A 68 -5.73 3.39 14.51
C GLY A 68 -6.91 4.03 15.25
N GLY A 69 -8.11 3.44 15.17
CA GLY A 69 -9.31 3.90 15.88
C GLY A 69 -9.47 3.41 17.33
N VAL A 70 -8.57 2.55 17.85
CA VAL A 70 -8.82 1.83 19.13
C VAL A 70 -7.88 2.22 20.28
N VAL A 71 -6.95 3.17 20.08
CA VAL A 71 -6.03 3.62 21.16
C VAL A 71 -6.46 4.97 21.77
N SER A 72 -7.77 5.16 21.98
CA SER A 72 -8.30 6.29 22.78
C SER A 72 -9.29 5.86 23.87
N ARG A 73 -9.35 4.57 24.24
CA ARG A 73 -10.27 4.08 25.27
C ARG A 73 -9.60 3.42 26.48
N ARG A 74 -8.47 3.97 26.92
CA ARG A 74 -7.98 3.74 28.28
C ARG A 74 -7.73 5.08 28.97
N LEU A 75 -8.40 5.23 30.13
CA LEU A 75 -8.32 6.31 31.12
C LEU A 75 -9.40 7.41 31.02
N ARG A 76 -10.61 7.06 31.47
CA ARG A 76 -11.26 7.80 32.56
C ARG A 76 -12.14 6.87 33.38
#